data_AF-A0A3S3REF6-F1
#
_entry.id   AF-A0A3S3REF6-F1
#
_cell.length_a   1.000
_cell.length_b   1.000
_cell.length_c   1.000
_cell.angle_alpha   90.00
_cell.angle_beta   90.00
_cell.angle_gamma   90.00
#
_symmetry.space_group_name_H-M   'P 1'
#
loop_
_entity.id
_entity.type
_entity.pdbx_description
1 polymer ?
#
loop_
_entity_poly.entity_id
_entity_poly.type
_entity_poly.pdbx_seq_one_letter_code
_entity_poly.pdbx_strand_id
1 'polypeptide(L)' 'MTALTLEKAKQIIDAAFARGAELKLRPLGVSVLDAGAHLVAFQRQ' A
#
# COMPACT_ATOMS: atom_id res chain seq x y z
N MET A 1 2.92 10.99 -18.12
CA MET A 1 3.10 10.73 -16.68
C MET A 1 2.61 9.33 -16.41
N THR A 2 3.49 8.43 -15.97
CA THR A 2 3.14 7.04 -15.60
C THR A 2 2.32 7.05 -14.32
N ALA A 3 1.00 7.18 -14.46
CA ALA A 3 0.08 7.09 -13.34
C ALA A 3 0.22 5.72 -12.69
N LEU A 4 0.45 5.68 -11.38
CA LEU A 4 0.40 4.43 -10.62
C LEU A 4 -1.03 3.88 -10.67
N THR A 5 -1.21 2.69 -11.27
CA THR A 5 -2.54 2.09 -11.40
C THR A 5 -3.05 1.59 -10.04
N LEU A 6 -4.36 1.56 -9.88
CA LEU A 6 -5.00 1.07 -8.66
C LEU A 6 -4.61 -0.38 -8.35
N GLU A 7 -4.46 -1.21 -9.39
CA GLU A 7 -4.00 -2.59 -9.28
C GLU A 7 -2.58 -2.67 -8.70
N LYS A 8 -1.68 -1.78 -9.13
CA LYS A 8 -0.30 -1.73 -8.61
C LYS A 8 -0.28 -1.25 -7.15
N ALA A 9 -1.10 -0.26 -6.82
CA ALA A 9 -1.25 0.21 -5.45
C ALA A 9 -1.79 -0.91 -4.53
N LYS A 10 -2.77 -1.69 -4.99
CA LYS A 10 -3.29 -2.85 -4.25
C LYS A 10 -2.22 -3.93 -4.04
N GLN A 11 -1.42 -4.24 -5.06
CA GLN A 11 -0.28 -5.17 -4.93
C GLN A 11 0.73 -4.74 -3.86
N ILE A 12 1.03 -3.44 -3.78
CA ILE A 12 1.93 -2.88 -2.75
C ILE A 12 1.35 -3.08 -1.35
N ILE A 13 0.05 -2.79 -1.18
CA ILE A 13 -0.66 -2.96 0.09
C ILE A 13 -0.68 -4.43 0.52
N ASP A 14 -1.05 -5.35 -0.38
CA ASP A 14 -1.06 -6.79 -0.11
C ASP A 14 0.33 -7.30 0.30
N ALA A 15 1.40 -6.87 -0.39
CA ALA A 15 2.77 -7.23 -0.05
C ALA A 15 3.21 -6.67 1.32
N ALA A 16 2.82 -5.44 1.66
CA ALA A 16 3.10 -4.84 2.95
C ALA A 16 2.41 -5.58 4.09
N PHE A 17 1.17 -6.02 3.89
CA PHE A 17 0.43 -6.83 4.84
C PHE A 17 1.01 -8.23 5.02
N ALA A 18 1.40 -8.90 3.92
CA ALA A 18 2.08 -10.18 3.99
C ALA A 18 3.37 -10.06 4.81
N ARG A 19 4.19 -9.04 4.54
CA ARG A 19 5.42 -8.78 5.28
C ARG A 19 5.16 -8.42 6.75
N GLY A 20 4.12 -7.63 7.01
CA GLY A 20 3.70 -7.29 8.37
C GLY A 20 3.27 -8.52 9.19
N ALA A 21 2.58 -9.45 8.56
CA ALA A 21 2.20 -10.73 9.17
C ALA A 21 3.43 -11.61 9.45
N GLU A 22 4.37 -11.73 8.49
CA GLU A 22 5.64 -12.45 8.69
C GLU A 22 6.44 -11.91 9.88
N LEU A 23 6.46 -10.58 10.03
CA LEU A 23 7.19 -9.88 11.08
C LEU A 23 6.40 -9.78 12.40
N LYS A 24 5.19 -10.35 12.48
CA LYS A 24 4.28 -10.26 13.65
C LYS A 24 4.07 -8.84 14.16
N LEU A 25 3.93 -7.89 13.23
CA LEU A 25 3.68 -6.50 13.57
C LEU A 25 2.24 -6.31 14.04
N ARG A 26 1.99 -5.18 14.70
CA ARG A 26 0.64 -4.69 14.99
C ARG A 26 -0.13 -4.42 13.69
N PRO A 27 -1.48 -4.36 13.71
CA PRO A 27 -2.29 -4.06 12.53
C PRO A 27 -1.76 -2.83 11.78
N LEU A 28 -1.47 -3.00 10.50
CA LEU A 28 -0.85 -1.98 9.68
C LEU A 28 -1.90 -1.13 8.95
N GLY A 29 -1.63 0.17 8.84
CA GLY A 29 -2.26 1.06 7.87
C GLY A 29 -1.24 1.39 6.79
N VAL A 30 -1.59 1.19 5.52
CA VAL A 30 -0.70 1.41 4.38
C VAL A 30 -1.32 2.46 3.45
N SER A 31 -0.59 3.55 3.22
CA SER A 31 -0.94 4.62 2.28
C SER A 31 0.00 4.56 1.07
N VAL A 32 -0.55 4.52 -0.13
CA VAL A 32 0.21 4.56 -1.39
C VAL A 32 -0.03 5.92 -2.04
N LEU A 33 1.07 6.66 -2.30
CA LEU A 33 1.06 7.97 -2.93
C LEU A 33 1.80 7.92 -4.27
N ASP A 34 1.31 8.68 -5.25
CA ASP A 34 1.99 8.90 -6.53
C ASP A 34 3.11 9.97 -6.39
N ALA A 35 3.95 10.14 -7.41
CA ALA A 35 4.99 11.17 -7.48
C ALA A 35 4.47 12.60 -7.21
N GLY A 36 3.20 12.88 -7.49
CA GLY A 36 2.54 14.15 -7.14
C GLY A 36 2.08 14.27 -5.69
N ALA A 37 2.43 13.33 -4.81
CA ALA A 37 1.91 13.19 -3.44
C ALA A 37 0.37 13.02 -3.36
N HIS A 38 -0.28 12.64 -4.45
CA HIS A 38 -1.70 12.28 -4.44
C HIS A 38 -1.89 10.90 -3.83
N LEU A 39 -2.86 10.78 -2.92
CA LEU A 39 -3.26 9.51 -2.34
C LEU A 39 -3.92 8.64 -3.42
N VAL A 40 -3.29 7.52 -3.76
CA VAL A 40 -3.80 6.57 -4.75
C VAL A 40 -4.66 5.51 -4.07
N ALA A 41 -4.20 4.98 -2.94
CA ALA A 41 -4.92 3.99 -2.15
C ALA A 41 -4.52 4.04 -0.68
N PHE A 42 -5.47 3.73 0.20
CA PHE A 42 -5.23 3.56 1.63
C PHE A 42 -6.02 2.36 2.12
N GLN A 43 -5.38 1.47 2.89
CA GLN A 43 -6.06 0.33 3.51
C GLN A 43 -5.49 0.05 4.89
N ARG A 44 -6.37 -0.41 5.78
CA ARG A 44 -6.04 -0.84 7.15
C ARG A 44 -6.50 -2.29 7.36
N GLN A 45 -5.70 -3.06 8.09
CA GLN A 45 -6.07 -4.39 8.61
C GLN A 45 -7.07 -4.31 9.77
#